data_AF-A0A376KSW8-F1
#
_entry.id   AF-A0A376KSW8-F1
#
_cell.length_a   1.000
_cell.length_b   1.000
_cell.length_c   1.000
_cell.angle_alpha   90.00
_cell.angle_beta   90.00
_cell.angle_gamma   90.00
#
_symmetry.space_group_name_H-M   'P 1'
#
loop_
_entity.id
_entity.type
_entity.pdbx_description
1 polymer ?
#
loop_
_entity_poly.entity_id
_entity_poly.type
_entity_poly.pdbx_seq_one_letter_code
_entity_poly.pdbx_strand_id
1 'polypeptide(L)' 'MTLEETVLAIRLHKLAVALGVFIVSAPAFSHGHHSHGKPLTEVEQKAANGVF' A
#
# COMPACT_ATOMS: atom_id res chain seq x y z
N MET A 1 -39.64 1.32 13.12
CA MET A 1 -38.57 1.26 12.10
C MET A 1 -39.15 0.64 10.84
N THR A 2 -39.09 1.33 9.72
CA THR A 2 -39.65 0.90 8.43
C THR A 2 -38.68 -0.03 7.70
N LEU A 3 -39.18 -0.72 6.66
CA LEU A 3 -38.33 -1.54 5.78
C LEU A 3 -37.25 -0.70 5.10
N GLU A 4 -37.60 0.50 4.63
CA GLU A 4 -36.67 1.44 3.98
C GLU A 4 -35.56 1.90 4.93
N GLU A 5 -35.91 2.22 6.19
CA GLU A 5 -34.93 2.57 7.23
C GLU A 5 -33.97 1.41 7.50
N THR A 6 -34.49 0.18 7.52
CA THR A 6 -33.69 -1.03 7.74
C THR A 6 -32.73 -1.27 6.57
N VAL A 7 -33.20 -1.13 5.33
CA VAL A 7 -32.38 -1.27 4.12
C VAL A 7 -31.29 -0.19 4.06
N LEU A 8 -31.62 1.06 4.39
CA LEU A 8 -30.66 2.15 4.44
C LEU A 8 -29.59 1.90 5.52
N ALA A 9 -29.98 1.48 6.72
CA ALA A 9 -29.06 1.14 7.79
C ALA A 9 -28.07 0.02 7.40
N ILE A 10 -28.55 -1.02 6.72
CA ILE A 10 -27.70 -2.11 6.21
C ILE A 10 -26.69 -1.60 5.17
N ARG A 11 -27.11 -0.71 4.25
CA ARG A 11 -26.21 -0.14 3.24
C ARG A 11 -25.12 0.72 3.87
N LEU A 12 -25.49 1.57 4.82
CA LEU A 12 -24.55 2.42 5.55
C LEU A 12 -23.56 1.59 6.38
N HIS A 13 -24.03 0.52 7.02
CA HIS A 13 -23.17 -0.40 7.75
C HIS A 13 -22.14 -1.07 6.83
N LYS A 14 -22.57 -1.59 5.67
CA LYS A 14 -21.67 -2.19 4.67
C LYS A 14 -20.64 -1.19 4.16
N LEU A 15 -21.05 0.05 3.88
CA LEU A 15 -20.15 1.12 3.47
C LEU A 15 -19.10 1.41 4.55
N ALA A 16 -19.54 1.55 5.81
CA ALA A 16 -18.65 1.82 6.94
C ALA A 16 -17.61 0.70 7.12
N VAL A 17 -18.02 -0.57 7.02
CA VAL A 17 -17.10 -1.71 7.08
C VAL A 17 -16.09 -1.66 5.92
N ALA A 18 -16.55 -1.43 4.69
CA ALA A 18 -15.67 -1.36 3.52
C ALA A 18 -14.64 -0.23 3.65
N LEU A 19 -15.06 0.95 4.09
CA LEU A 19 -14.17 2.09 4.33
C LEU A 19 -13.19 1.82 5.47
N GLY A 20 -13.65 1.19 6.56
CA GLY A 20 -12.78 0.79 7.66
C GLY A 20 -11.67 -0.15 7.20
N VAL A 21 -12.02 -1.19 6.44
CA VAL A 21 -11.06 -2.13 5.84
C VAL A 21 -10.09 -1.41 4.92
N PHE A 22 -10.57 -0.51 4.07
CA PHE A 22 -9.73 0.27 3.17
C PHE A 22 -8.70 1.11 3.93
N ILE A 23 -9.13 1.86 4.95
CA ILE A 23 -8.25 2.73 5.74
C ILE A 23 -7.14 1.93 6.44
N VAL A 24 -7.46 0.78 7.06
CA VAL A 24 -6.46 -0.03 7.78
C VAL A 24 -5.57 -0.85 6.84
N SER A 25 -5.91 -0.94 5.55
CA SER A 25 -5.15 -1.73 4.56
C SER A 25 -3.90 -1.04 4.01
N ALA A 26 -3.58 0.19 4.44
CA ALA A 26 -2.39 0.93 3.98
C ALA A 26 -1.07 0.13 3.99
N PRO A 27 -0.77 -0.73 4.99
CA PRO A 27 0.44 -1.55 4.98
C PRO A 27 0.50 -2.56 3.81
N ALA A 28 -0.65 -3.04 3.32
CA ALA A 28 -0.71 -3.97 2.19
C ALA A 28 -0.25 -3.33 0.86
N PHE A 29 -0.27 -2.00 0.78
CA PHE A 29 0.25 -1.23 -0.36
C PHE A 29 1.62 -0.61 -0.10
N SER A 30 2.12 -0.69 1.13
CA SER A 30 3.45 -0.19 1.45
C SER A 30 4.51 -1.14 0.91
N HIS A 31 5.29 -0.69 -0.06
CA HIS A 31 6.55 -1.30 -0.42
C HIS A 31 7.68 -0.45 0.20
N GLY A 32 8.55 -1.07 1.01
CA GLY A 32 9.63 -0.39 1.74
C GLY A 32 10.75 0.12 0.84
N HIS A 33 11.91 0.45 1.42
CA HIS A 33 13.06 0.94 0.64
C HIS A 33 13.59 -0.16 -0.30
N HIS A 34 13.42 0.02 -1.62
CA HIS A 34 13.90 -0.93 -2.65
C HIS A 34 15.40 -0.85 -2.91
N SER A 35 16.10 0.13 -2.31
CA SER A 35 17.55 0.20 -2.39
C SER A 35 18.15 -0.70 -1.32
N HIS A 36 18.94 -1.67 -1.76
CA HIS A 36 19.73 -2.51 -0.87
C HIS A 36 21.14 -1.94 -0.77
N GLY A 37 21.53 -1.49 0.43
CA GLY A 37 22.89 -1.02 0.71
C GLY A 37 23.19 0.37 0.16
N LYS A 38 24.49 0.71 0.18
CA LYS A 38 25.00 1.99 -0.32
C LYS A 38 25.01 1.96 -1.86
N PRO A 39 24.58 3.04 -2.54
CA PRO A 39 24.74 3.15 -3.98
C PRO A 39 26.20 2.98 -4.40
N LEU A 40 26.42 2.31 -5.53
CA LEU A 40 27.75 2.15 -6.10
C LEU A 40 28.33 3.52 -6.47
N THR A 41 29.58 3.75 -6.07
CA THR A 41 30.41 4.86 -6.57
C THR A 41 30.64 4.71 -8.06
N GLU A 42 31.09 5.77 -8.73
CA GLU A 42 31.40 5.71 -10.17
C GLU A 42 32.43 4.63 -10.50
N VAL A 43 33.42 4.43 -9.63
CA VAL A 43 34.45 3.37 -9.80
C VAL A 43 33.82 1.98 -9.66
N GLU A 44 32.97 1.77 -8.66
CA GLU A 44 32.29 0.49 -8.47
C GLU A 44 31.28 0.17 -9.59
N GLN A 45 30.62 1.19 -10.16
CA GLN A 45 29.77 1.00 -11.34
C GLN A 45 30.58 0.61 -12.59
N LYS A 46 31.75 1.20 -12.80
CA LYS A 46 32.65 0.80 -13.90
C LYS A 46 33.13 -0.63 -13.70
N ALA A 47 33.58 -0.97 -12.49
CA ALA A 47 34.04 -2.32 -12.15
C ALA A 47 32.91 -3.37 -12.33
N ALA A 48 31.67 -3.06 -11.95
CA ALA A 48 30.51 -3.93 -12.16
C ALA A 48 30.21 -4.19 -13.65
N ASN A 49 30.61 -3.27 -14.53
CA ASN A 49 30.52 -3.40 -15.98
C ASN A 49 31.81 -3.98 -16.62
N GLY A 50 32.77 -4.45 -15.82
CA GLY A 50 34.03 -5.01 -16.30
C GLY A 50 35.06 -3.99 -16.77
N VAL A 51 34.89 -2.70 -16.42
CA VAL A 51 35.83 -1.62 -16.72
C VAL A 51 36.56 -1.25 -15.42
N PHE A 52 37.86 -1.54 -15.34
CA PHE A 52 38.69 -1.30 -14.15
C PHE A 52 39.90 -0.41 -14.48
#